data_AF-A0A7S1EH17-F1
#
_entry.id   AF-A0A7S1EH17-F1
#
_cell.length_a   1.000
_cell.length_b   1.000
_cell.length_c   1.000
_cell.angle_alpha   90.00
_cell.angle_beta   90.00
_cell.angle_gamma   90.00
#
_symmetry.space_group_name_H-M   'P 1'
#
loop_
_entity.id
_entity.type
_entity.pdbx_description
1 polymer ?
#
loop_
_entity_poly.entity_id
_entity_poly.type
_entity_poly.pdbx_seq_one_letter_code
_entity_poly.pdbx_strand_id
1 'polypeptide(L)'
;EITGVVARAGSDEIGLDPMGLNQTDTFLVLKPREEWQLANKDALIAKVRTVLDQMPGIKYSFTQPIDMRVSEMIIGVRGDLAIKVFGPDLPTLNQIAAKIEGVMKTVPGNQDVYTVQN
;
A
#
# COMPACT_ATOMS: atom_id res chain seq x y z
N GLU A 1 20.39 -4.22 -0.72
CA GLU A 1 19.98 -2.95 -1.40
C GLU A 1 19.48 -1.91 -0.40
N ILE A 2 18.80 -2.32 0.68
CA ILE A 2 18.28 -1.43 1.72
C ILE A 2 19.38 -1.17 2.77
N THR A 3 19.59 0.08 3.16
CA THR A 3 20.53 0.51 4.21
C THR A 3 19.85 0.91 5.51
N GLY A 4 18.57 1.28 5.46
CA GLY A 4 17.80 1.69 6.62
C GLY A 4 16.31 1.53 6.40
N VAL A 5 15.58 1.40 7.50
CA VAL A 5 14.12 1.30 7.52
C VAL A 5 13.60 2.25 8.58
N VAL A 6 12.64 3.10 8.20
CA VAL A 6 11.93 3.98 9.12
C VAL A 6 10.45 3.66 9.00
N ALA A 7 9.81 3.31 10.11
CA ALA A 7 8.39 3.02 10.16
C ALA A 7 7.67 4.09 10.98
N ARG A 8 6.56 4.60 10.44
CA ARG A 8 5.66 5.54 11.12
C ARG A 8 4.28 4.90 11.21
N ALA A 9 3.93 4.47 12.41
CA ALA A 9 2.64 3.84 12.69
C ALA A 9 1.63 4.86 13.19
N GLY A 10 0.38 4.77 12.72
CA GLY A 10 -0.69 5.70 13.07
C GLY A 10 -0.49 7.11 12.51
N SER A 11 -1.11 8.08 13.18
CA SER A 11 -1.09 9.49 12.82
C SER A 11 0.08 10.26 13.44
N ASP A 12 0.40 11.39 12.81
CA ASP A 12 1.29 12.40 13.38
C ASP A 12 0.58 13.25 14.44
N GLU A 13 1.36 13.86 15.33
CA GLU A 13 0.85 14.67 16.45
C GLU A 13 0.07 15.92 15.98
N ILE A 14 0.45 16.49 14.84
CA ILE A 14 -0.20 17.67 14.25
C ILE A 14 -1.45 17.32 13.43
N GLY A 15 -1.76 16.03 13.26
CA GLY A 15 -3.00 15.55 12.65
C GLY A 15 -3.14 15.81 11.15
N LEU A 16 -2.03 15.91 10.42
CA LEU A 16 -2.07 16.06 8.96
C LEU A 16 -2.33 14.72 8.26
N ASP A 17 -2.02 13.60 8.92
CA ASP A 17 -2.15 12.25 8.38
C ASP A 17 -3.30 11.49 9.06
N PRO A 18 -4.44 11.21 8.38
CA PRO A 18 -5.63 10.60 8.98
C PRO A 18 -5.51 9.07 9.10
N MET A 19 -4.32 8.57 9.43
CA MET A 19 -4.01 7.15 9.46
C MET A 19 -4.58 6.46 10.69
N GLY A 20 -5.21 5.31 10.47
CA GLY A 20 -5.63 4.43 11.55
C GLY A 20 -4.42 3.88 12.32
N LEU A 21 -4.63 3.53 13.60
CA LEU A 21 -3.60 2.94 14.47
C LEU A 21 -2.97 1.65 13.91
N ASN A 22 -3.71 0.94 13.04
CA ASN A 22 -3.27 -0.29 12.39
C ASN A 22 -2.61 -0.06 11.03
N GLN A 23 -2.36 1.19 10.64
CA GLN A 23 -1.70 1.56 9.40
C GLN A 23 -0.28 2.02 9.71
N THR A 24 0.66 1.64 8.85
CA THR A 24 2.07 2.00 9.03
C THR A 24 2.70 2.34 7.68
N ASP A 25 3.24 3.55 7.59
CA ASP A 25 4.06 3.96 6.46
C ASP A 25 5.50 3.49 6.71
N THR A 26 6.04 2.67 5.82
CA THR A 26 7.41 2.15 5.91
C THR A 26 8.28 2.75 4.81
N PHE A 27 9.31 3.48 5.21
CA PHE A 27 10.30 4.09 4.33
C PHE A 27 11.54 3.22 4.28
N LEU A 28 11.89 2.76 3.08
CA LEU A 28 13.11 2.00 2.82
C LEU A 28 14.17 2.95 2.27
N VAL A 29 15.26 3.14 3.03
CA VAL A 29 16.43 3.88 2.55
C VAL A 29 17.26 2.93 1.71
N LEU A 30 17.47 3.28 0.44
CA LEU A 30 18.19 2.43 -0.51
C LEU A 30 19.64 2.91 -0.66
N LYS A 31 20.53 1.98 -0.97
CA LYS A 31 21.89 2.30 -1.44
C LYS A 31 21.85 3.17 -2.70
N PRO A 32 22.91 3.94 -2.99
CA PRO A 32 23.14 4.50 -4.33
C PRO A 32 22.99 3.41 -5.40
N ARG A 33 22.40 3.75 -6.55
CA ARG A 33 21.98 2.76 -7.55
C ARG A 33 23.16 2.03 -8.18
N GLU A 34 24.32 2.66 -8.18
CA GLU A 34 25.60 2.14 -8.65
C GLU A 34 26.12 0.98 -7.79
N GLU A 35 25.68 0.89 -6.53
CA GLU A 35 26.06 -0.16 -5.58
C GLU A 35 25.07 -1.33 -5.53
N TRP A 36 24.02 -1.30 -6.35
CA TRP A 36 22.99 -2.34 -6.33
C TRP A 36 23.53 -3.65 -6.89
N GLN A 37 23.21 -4.74 -6.20
CA GLN A 37 23.47 -6.10 -6.71
C GLN A 37 22.30 -6.57 -7.58
N LEU A 38 21.13 -5.96 -7.42
CA LEU A 38 19.94 -6.19 -8.22
C LEU A 38 19.92 -5.33 -9.48
N ALA A 39 19.40 -5.90 -10.57
CA ALA A 39 19.35 -5.25 -11.87
C ALA A 39 18.50 -3.97 -11.89
N ASN A 40 17.38 -3.95 -11.17
CA ASN A 40 16.43 -2.84 -11.17
C ASN A 40 15.54 -2.83 -9.92
N LYS A 41 14.68 -1.80 -9.83
CA LYS A 41 13.73 -1.59 -8.73
C LYS A 41 12.70 -2.73 -8.63
N ASP A 42 12.28 -3.28 -9.76
CA ASP A 42 11.28 -4.37 -9.78
C ASP A 42 11.84 -5.64 -9.15
N ALA A 43 13.11 -5.96 -9.42
CA ALA A 43 13.81 -7.07 -8.79
C ALA A 43 13.96 -6.87 -7.27
N LEU A 44 14.17 -5.62 -6.82
CA LEU A 44 14.17 -5.28 -5.40
C LEU A 44 12.79 -5.49 -4.77
N ILE A 45 11.74 -4.94 -5.39
CA ILE A 45 10.35 -5.09 -4.91
C ILE A 45 9.99 -6.58 -4.84
N ALA A 46 10.31 -7.38 -5.86
CA ALA A 46 10.05 -8.82 -5.88
C ALA A 46 10.74 -9.57 -4.72
N LYS A 47 11.99 -9.21 -4.39
CA LYS A 47 12.68 -9.78 -3.23
C LYS A 47 12.02 -9.38 -1.91
N VAL A 48 11.59 -8.13 -1.77
CA VAL A 48 10.89 -7.68 -0.56
C VAL A 48 9.53 -8.38 -0.43
N ARG A 49 8.77 -8.52 -1.52
CA ARG A 49 7.51 -9.29 -1.56
C ARG A 49 7.68 -10.71 -1.04
N THR A 50 8.71 -11.41 -1.53
CA THR A 50 9.00 -12.80 -1.10
C THR A 50 9.16 -12.93 0.42
N VAL A 51 9.68 -11.89 1.08
CA VAL A 51 9.81 -11.85 2.55
C VAL A 51 8.48 -11.49 3.21
N LEU A 52 7.80 -10.44 2.73
CA LEU A 52 6.56 -9.95 3.32
C LEU A 52 5.38 -10.91 3.15
N ASP A 53 5.33 -11.69 2.07
CA ASP A 53 4.29 -12.70 1.81
C ASP A 53 4.24 -13.81 2.86
N GLN A 54 5.35 -14.01 3.58
CA GLN A 54 5.43 -14.99 4.67
C GLN A 54 4.91 -14.43 6.00
N MET A 55 4.62 -13.13 6.08
CA MET A 55 4.17 -12.48 7.30
C MET A 55 2.64 -12.55 7.42
N PRO A 56 2.10 -13.26 8.42
CA PRO A 56 0.65 -13.37 8.59
C PRO A 56 0.05 -12.04 9.06
N GLY A 57 -1.15 -11.73 8.56
CA GLY A 57 -1.96 -10.62 9.06
C GLY A 57 -1.58 -9.23 8.53
N ILE A 58 -0.61 -9.12 7.62
CA ILE A 58 -0.28 -7.84 6.98
C ILE A 58 -0.82 -7.77 5.55
N LYS A 59 -1.24 -6.57 5.18
CA LYS A 59 -1.44 -6.17 3.79
C LYS A 59 -0.46 -5.04 3.51
N TYR A 60 0.19 -5.09 2.35
CA TYR A 60 1.22 -4.13 1.99
C TYR A 60 1.03 -3.72 0.53
N SER A 61 1.51 -2.53 0.22
CA SER A 61 1.61 -2.01 -1.15
C SER A 61 2.90 -1.23 -1.29
N PHE A 62 3.46 -1.20 -2.50
CA PHE A 62 4.68 -0.44 -2.76
C PHE A 62 4.37 0.85 -3.51
N THR A 63 4.95 1.95 -3.05
CA THR A 63 4.82 3.26 -3.68
C THR A 63 6.09 4.09 -3.47
N GLN A 64 6.11 5.32 -3.95
CA GLN A 64 7.17 6.30 -3.69
C GLN A 64 6.63 7.44 -2.83
N PRO A 65 7.41 7.99 -1.89
CA PRO A 65 6.90 8.99 -0.94
C PRO A 65 6.21 10.20 -1.59
N ILE A 66 6.77 10.73 -2.67
CA ILE A 66 6.19 11.88 -3.39
C ILE A 66 4.89 11.49 -4.10
N ASP A 67 4.92 10.37 -4.82
CA ASP A 67 3.80 9.87 -5.62
C ASP A 67 2.58 9.52 -4.76
N MET A 68 2.83 8.85 -3.63
CA MET A 68 1.83 8.54 -2.61
C MET A 68 1.14 9.80 -2.09
N ARG A 69 1.90 10.84 -1.73
CA ARG A 69 1.34 12.09 -1.20
C ARG A 69 0.53 12.85 -2.25
N VAL A 70 0.97 12.83 -3.51
CA VAL A 70 0.20 13.41 -4.63
C VAL A 70 -1.10 12.65 -4.85
N SER A 71 -1.06 11.31 -4.82
CA SER A 71 -2.25 10.47 -4.96
C SER A 71 -3.25 10.71 -3.82
N GLU A 72 -2.80 10.74 -2.56
CA GLU A 72 -3.67 11.04 -1.43
C GLU A 72 -4.31 12.43 -1.55
N MET A 73 -3.58 13.43 -2.03
CA MET A 73 -4.10 14.78 -2.24
C MET A 73 -5.16 14.86 -3.35
N ILE A 74 -4.98 14.12 -4.45
CA ILE A 74 -5.85 14.22 -5.63
C ILE A 74 -7.07 13.29 -5.53
N ILE A 75 -6.84 12.01 -5.22
CA ILE A 75 -7.87 10.97 -5.28
C ILE A 75 -8.37 10.54 -3.90
N GLY A 76 -7.65 10.91 -2.83
CA GLY A 76 -7.97 10.53 -1.45
C GLY A 76 -7.61 9.09 -1.10
N VAL A 77 -6.78 8.44 -1.92
CA VAL A 77 -6.27 7.07 -1.67
C VAL A 77 -4.80 6.98 -2.05
N ARG A 78 -4.12 5.93 -1.57
CA ARG A 78 -2.67 5.71 -1.72
C ARG A 78 -2.27 4.90 -2.95
N GLY A 79 -3.22 4.25 -3.59
CA GLY A 79 -2.99 3.43 -4.78
C GLY A 79 -3.32 4.17 -6.07
N ASP A 80 -2.73 3.71 -7.17
CA ASP A 80 -2.90 4.31 -8.50
C ASP A 80 -4.37 4.33 -8.98
N LEU A 81 -5.20 3.42 -8.46
CA LEU A 81 -6.62 3.29 -8.80
C LEU A 81 -7.47 3.14 -7.54
N ALA A 82 -8.63 3.81 -7.53
CA ALA A 82 -9.62 3.71 -6.47
C ALA A 82 -10.97 3.25 -7.03
N ILE A 83 -11.64 2.31 -6.35
CA ILE A 83 -13.05 1.99 -6.59
C ILE A 83 -13.83 2.42 -5.35
N LYS A 84 -14.72 3.40 -5.50
CA LYS A 84 -15.52 3.96 -4.40
C LYS A 84 -16.95 3.44 -4.51
N VAL A 85 -17.41 2.73 -3.48
CA VAL A 85 -18.79 2.25 -3.36
C VAL A 85 -19.52 3.12 -2.36
N PHE A 86 -20.63 3.72 -2.78
CA PHE A 86 -21.40 4.65 -1.95
C PHE A 86 -22.76 4.05 -1.59
N GLY A 87 -23.17 4.23 -0.34
CA GLY A 87 -24.47 3.78 0.15
C GLY A 87 -24.61 4.00 1.65
N PRO A 88 -25.81 3.78 2.21
CA PRO A 88 -26.08 4.02 3.62
C PRO A 88 -25.77 2.83 4.55
N ASP A 89 -25.65 1.60 4.01
CA ASP A 89 -25.53 0.38 4.81
C ASP A 89 -24.11 -0.21 4.78
N LEU A 90 -23.35 -0.02 5.86
CA LEU A 90 -21.95 -0.46 5.94
C LEU A 90 -21.76 -1.97 5.74
N PRO A 91 -22.58 -2.88 6.32
CA PRO A 91 -22.47 -4.31 6.06
C PRO A 91 -22.60 -4.67 4.57
N THR A 92 -23.59 -4.09 3.87
CA THR A 92 -23.77 -4.29 2.42
C THR A 92 -22.58 -3.75 1.64
N LEU A 93 -22.08 -2.56 1.99
CA LEU A 93 -20.91 -1.96 1.34
C LEU A 93 -19.66 -2.85 1.51
N ASN A 94 -19.40 -3.36 2.72
CA ASN A 94 -18.28 -4.27 2.98
C ASN A 94 -18.39 -5.56 2.15
N GLN A 95 -19.59 -6.13 2.01
CA GLN A 95 -19.80 -7.31 1.18
C GLN A 95 -19.54 -7.02 -0.31
N ILE A 96 -20.01 -5.88 -0.81
CA ILE A 96 -19.77 -5.45 -2.20
C ILE A 96 -18.27 -5.22 -2.42
N ALA A 97 -17.60 -4.53 -1.51
CA ALA A 97 -16.17 -4.25 -1.59
C ALA A 97 -15.33 -5.54 -1.61
N ALA A 98 -15.66 -6.53 -0.78
CA ALA A 98 -15.00 -7.84 -0.79
C ALA A 98 -15.21 -8.59 -2.12
N LYS A 99 -16.41 -8.51 -2.71
CA LYS A 99 -16.67 -9.10 -4.04
C LYS A 99 -15.85 -8.40 -5.13
N ILE A 100 -15.80 -7.07 -5.11
CA ILE A 100 -14.99 -6.28 -6.04
C ILE A 100 -13.51 -6.63 -5.89
N GLU A 101 -12.99 -6.69 -4.66
CA GLU A 101 -11.61 -7.08 -4.37
C GLU A 101 -11.30 -8.46 -4.99
N GLY A 102 -12.21 -9.44 -4.83
CA GLY A 102 -12.08 -10.77 -5.42
C GLY A 102 -12.02 -10.74 -6.95
N VAL A 103 -12.89 -9.97 -7.60
CA VAL A 103 -12.88 -9.81 -9.07
C VAL A 103 -11.62 -9.11 -9.55
N MET A 104 -11.21 -8.02 -8.89
CA MET A 104 -10.03 -7.24 -9.28
C MET A 104 -8.74 -8.04 -9.19
N LYS A 105 -8.64 -8.98 -8.26
CA LYS A 105 -7.51 -9.93 -8.17
C LYS A 105 -7.38 -10.87 -9.39
N THR A 106 -8.43 -11.00 -10.19
CA THR A 106 -8.40 -11.81 -11.44
C THR A 106 -8.00 -11.00 -12.67
N VAL A 107 -7.96 -9.67 -12.59
CA VAL A 107 -7.67 -8.80 -13.72
C VAL A 107 -6.16 -8.81 -14.03
N PRO A 108 -5.74 -9.08 -15.28
CA PRO A 108 -4.32 -9.04 -15.65
C PRO A 108 -3.68 -7.68 -15.34
N GLY A 109 -2.49 -7.70 -14.74
CA GLY A 109 -1.75 -6.50 -14.35
C GLY A 109 -2.05 -5.97 -12.94
N ASN A 110 -2.95 -6.61 -12.18
CA ASN A 110 -3.14 -6.28 -10.77
C ASN A 110 -1.89 -6.64 -9.93
N GLN A 111 -1.64 -5.90 -8.84
CA GLN A 111 -0.51 -6.13 -7.94
C GLN A 111 -0.96 -6.08 -6.47
N ASP A 112 -1.42 -4.92 -6.00
CA ASP A 112 -1.70 -4.66 -4.58
C ASP A 112 -3.20 -4.37 -4.34
N VAL A 113 -4.07 -5.30 -4.76
CA VAL A 113 -5.52 -5.17 -4.57
C VAL A 113 -5.89 -5.47 -3.12
N TYR A 114 -6.43 -4.47 -2.42
CA TYR A 114 -7.00 -4.61 -1.08
C TYR A 114 -8.25 -3.77 -0.91
N THR A 115 -9.05 -4.11 0.10
CA THR A 115 -10.17 -3.29 0.58
C THR A 115 -10.02 -3.02 2.07
N VAL A 116 -10.42 -1.83 2.51
CA VAL A 116 -10.62 -1.52 3.93
C VAL A 116 -12.02 -2.00 4.31
N GLN A 117 -12.17 -2.64 5.45
CA GLN A 117 -13.48 -2.99 6.01
C GLN A 117 -13.81 -2.00 7.14
N ASN A 118 -15.02 -1.45 7.11
CA ASN A 118 -15.52 -0.52 8.12
C ASN A 118 -16.33 -1.24 9.20
#